data_AF-A0A3C0Q8M7-F1
#
_entry.id   AF-A0A3C0Q8M7-F1
#
_cell.length_a   1.000
_cell.length_b   1.000
_cell.length_c   1.000
_cell.angle_alpha   90.00
_cell.angle_beta   90.00
_cell.angle_gamma   90.00
#
_symmetry.space_group_name_H-M   'P 1'
#
loop_
_entity.id
_entity.type
_entity.pdbx_description
1 polymer ?
#
loop_
_entity_poly.entity_id
_entity_poly.type
_entity_poly.pdbx_seq_one_letter_code
_entity_poly.pdbx_strand_id
1 'polypeptide(L)'
;MSYQVLARKWRPRNFTELVGQDHVQRALVNALDNDRLHHAYLFTGTRGVGKTTIARIFAKALNCEEGVSSSPCGKCSACEEINEGRFIDLIEVDAASRTKVEDTRELLENVQYAPTRGRYKVYLIDEVHMLSGHSFNALLKTLEEPPPHVKFLLATTDPQRLPVTILSRCLQFNLKSLTLPQITGQIDTILEQEQVSSEEGAVRQLAFAANGSMRDALSLLDQAIAYGDGGLREDEVCTMLGTIDRDVIYRLLDALSQDDAALVLEEIGKADAFAPDYSSLLADVVSALQRIAIAQTLPDAIDDSFGDRDAVLALAGKLSTEDVQLYYQIGLIGRRDLPLSPEPRGGFEMVMLRMLAFRPAAWVPDAVPGRARSQAPQQSAGEPVVLKPSARPAVGTPAPADKAGGAGSGTSTGEWAGIIETLSLKGMAREMSLNCAFHGVDDDIVQLSLDPAHTHLLGKAREEQLEAALCEYYQRKVTVRITKEGKLESETPAGQRTREQHERQQQAEESILQDENVKAIQNAFGGSVNQDSIRPRD
;
A
#
# COMPACT_ATOMS: atom_id res chain seq x y z
N MET A 1 -21.68 -32.23 4.18
CA MET A 1 -21.24 -31.28 5.23
C MET A 1 -20.54 -30.14 4.51
N SER A 2 -20.91 -28.89 4.78
CA SER A 2 -20.24 -27.74 4.17
C SER A 2 -18.78 -27.71 4.63
N TYR A 3 -17.83 -27.86 3.71
CA TYR A 3 -16.40 -27.70 3.99
C TYR A 3 -16.19 -26.32 4.62
N GLN A 4 -15.74 -26.29 5.88
CA GLN A 4 -15.37 -25.07 6.56
C GLN A 4 -13.86 -24.92 6.45
N VAL A 5 -13.42 -23.80 5.89
CA VAL A 5 -12.01 -23.35 5.85
C VAL A 5 -11.41 -23.47 7.26
N LEU A 6 -10.22 -24.08 7.38
CA LEU A 6 -9.48 -24.28 8.64
C LEU A 6 -9.33 -22.96 9.40
N ALA A 7 -9.07 -21.85 8.70
CA ALA A 7 -8.99 -20.52 9.30
C ALA A 7 -10.25 -20.10 10.09
N ARG A 8 -11.43 -20.65 9.74
CA ARG A 8 -12.68 -20.43 10.48
C ARG A 8 -12.92 -21.52 11.53
N LYS A 9 -12.65 -22.79 11.20
CA LYS A 9 -12.83 -23.95 12.10
C LYS A 9 -11.97 -23.83 13.36
N TRP A 10 -10.71 -23.44 13.17
CA TRP A 10 -9.67 -23.33 14.20
C TRP A 10 -9.52 -21.93 14.79
N ARG A 11 -10.51 -21.06 14.58
CA ARG A 11 -10.48 -19.74 15.19
C ARG A 11 -10.56 -19.90 16.72
N PRO A 12 -9.58 -19.38 17.48
CA PRO A 12 -9.57 -19.47 18.93
C PRO A 12 -10.87 -19.01 19.57
N ARG A 13 -11.42 -19.81 20.49
CA ARG A 13 -12.68 -19.54 21.18
C ARG A 13 -12.47 -18.97 22.58
N ASN A 14 -11.30 -19.21 23.16
CA ASN A 14 -10.93 -18.84 24.52
C ASN A 14 -9.51 -18.24 24.54
N PHE A 15 -9.17 -17.52 25.61
CA PHE A 15 -7.87 -16.86 25.74
C PHE A 15 -6.68 -17.85 25.74
N THR A 16 -6.88 -19.07 26.23
CA THR A 16 -5.84 -20.12 26.32
C THR A 16 -5.44 -20.71 24.97
N GLU A 17 -6.29 -20.58 23.96
CA GLU A 17 -6.04 -21.07 22.59
C GLU A 17 -5.32 -20.02 21.72
N LEU A 18 -5.08 -18.81 22.25
CA LEU A 18 -4.35 -17.77 21.53
C LEU A 18 -2.86 -18.06 21.54
N VAL A 19 -2.24 -18.03 20.36
CA VAL A 19 -0.81 -18.24 20.20
C VAL A 19 -0.07 -16.91 20.31
N GLY A 20 1.00 -16.86 21.12
CA GLY A 20 2.04 -15.81 21.11
C GLY A 20 1.68 -14.43 21.68
N GLN A 21 0.43 -14.18 22.09
CA GLN A 21 -0.02 -12.86 22.58
C GLN A 21 -0.10 -12.78 24.12
N ASP A 22 0.85 -13.38 24.83
CA ASP A 22 0.83 -13.53 26.29
C ASP A 22 0.64 -12.20 27.05
N HIS A 23 1.27 -11.12 26.58
CA HIS A 23 1.19 -9.81 27.24
C HIS A 23 -0.20 -9.20 27.14
N VAL A 24 -0.86 -9.30 25.98
CA VAL A 24 -2.24 -8.82 25.79
C VAL A 24 -3.21 -9.70 26.57
N GLN A 25 -3.04 -11.02 26.49
CA GLN A 25 -3.87 -11.98 27.19
C GLN A 25 -3.88 -11.71 28.71
N ARG A 26 -2.70 -11.62 29.33
CA ARG A 26 -2.57 -11.36 30.78
C ARG A 26 -3.25 -10.06 31.18
N ALA A 27 -3.10 -9.00 30.39
CA ALA A 27 -3.72 -7.71 30.69
C ALA A 27 -5.26 -7.77 30.61
N LEU A 28 -5.82 -8.45 29.60
CA LEU A 28 -7.27 -8.61 29.45
C LEU A 28 -7.86 -9.53 30.52
N VAL A 29 -7.19 -10.64 30.83
CA VAL A 29 -7.57 -11.55 31.93
C VAL A 29 -7.63 -10.80 33.25
N ASN A 30 -6.57 -10.05 33.58
CA ASN A 30 -6.54 -9.24 34.80
C ASN A 30 -7.62 -8.15 34.82
N ALA A 31 -7.96 -7.55 33.68
CA ALA A 31 -9.00 -6.54 33.60
C ALA A 31 -10.40 -7.14 33.88
N LEU A 32 -10.67 -8.35 33.37
CA LEU A 32 -11.91 -9.08 33.59
C LEU A 32 -12.03 -9.54 35.05
N ASP A 33 -10.99 -10.16 35.61
CA ASP A 33 -11.04 -10.76 36.94
C ASP A 33 -11.07 -9.72 38.07
N ASN A 34 -10.56 -8.50 37.82
CA ASN A 34 -10.57 -7.40 38.79
C ASN A 34 -11.66 -6.35 38.54
N ASP A 35 -12.59 -6.59 37.62
CA ASP A 35 -13.66 -5.67 37.21
C ASP A 35 -13.15 -4.25 36.83
N ARG A 36 -11.96 -4.19 36.23
CA ARG A 36 -11.32 -2.94 35.76
C ARG A 36 -11.55 -2.76 34.26
N LEU A 37 -12.83 -2.69 33.88
CA LEU A 37 -13.25 -2.64 32.48
C LEU A 37 -13.23 -1.21 31.93
N HIS A 38 -12.33 -0.93 31.00
CA HIS A 38 -12.32 0.33 30.25
C HIS A 38 -13.54 0.43 29.34
N HIS A 39 -13.90 1.64 28.90
CA HIS A 39 -15.02 1.84 27.96
C HIS A 39 -14.60 1.59 26.51
N ALA A 40 -13.32 1.78 26.18
CA ALA A 40 -12.78 1.57 24.84
C ALA A 40 -11.41 0.86 24.84
N TYR A 41 -11.28 -0.12 23.97
CA TYR A 41 -10.07 -0.93 23.75
C TYR A 41 -9.64 -0.81 22.30
N LEU A 42 -8.35 -0.58 22.04
CA LEU A 42 -7.79 -0.52 20.70
C LEU A 42 -6.75 -1.63 20.50
N PHE A 43 -7.06 -2.56 19.61
CA PHE A 43 -6.16 -3.63 19.18
C PHE A 43 -5.42 -3.21 17.91
N THR A 44 -4.11 -3.14 17.98
CA THR A 44 -3.22 -2.79 16.86
C THR A 44 -2.35 -3.98 16.48
N GLY A 45 -1.91 -4.05 15.23
CA GLY A 45 -1.04 -5.11 14.74
C GLY A 45 -1.27 -5.45 13.28
N THR A 46 -0.38 -6.22 12.67
CA THR A 46 -0.47 -6.63 11.26
C THR A 46 -1.74 -7.44 10.98
N ARG A 47 -2.11 -7.59 9.71
CA ARG A 47 -3.29 -8.36 9.33
C ARG A 47 -3.14 -9.82 9.80
N GLY A 48 -4.23 -10.43 10.25
CA GLY A 48 -4.27 -11.86 10.57
C GLY A 48 -3.56 -12.34 11.85
N VAL A 49 -2.98 -11.45 12.66
CA VAL A 49 -2.40 -11.78 13.99
C VAL A 49 -3.43 -12.07 15.10
N GLY A 50 -4.73 -11.92 14.81
CA GLY A 50 -5.82 -12.27 15.73
C GLY A 50 -6.54 -11.11 16.41
N LYS A 51 -6.39 -9.86 15.96
CA LYS A 51 -7.07 -8.66 16.55
C LYS A 51 -8.57 -8.87 16.79
N THR A 52 -9.31 -9.16 15.72
CA THR A 52 -10.77 -9.39 15.75
C THR A 52 -11.13 -10.64 16.55
N THR A 53 -10.26 -11.65 16.59
CA THR A 53 -10.46 -12.87 17.38
C THR A 53 -10.38 -12.58 18.88
N ILE A 54 -9.34 -11.87 19.33
CA ILE A 54 -9.21 -11.44 20.73
C ILE A 54 -10.40 -10.57 21.13
N ALA A 55 -10.82 -9.65 20.27
CA ALA A 55 -11.96 -8.79 20.54
C ALA A 55 -13.27 -9.60 20.72
N ARG A 56 -13.51 -10.64 19.89
CA ARG A 56 -14.67 -11.53 20.06
C ARG A 56 -14.61 -12.34 21.36
N ILE A 57 -13.44 -12.89 21.70
CA ILE A 57 -13.25 -13.63 22.96
C ILE A 57 -13.52 -12.71 24.15
N PHE A 58 -13.06 -11.46 24.09
CA PHE A 58 -13.31 -10.46 25.12
C PHE A 58 -14.81 -10.09 25.20
N ALA A 59 -15.48 -9.88 24.07
CA ALA A 59 -16.93 -9.64 24.03
C ALA A 59 -17.73 -10.82 24.63
N LYS A 60 -17.29 -12.06 24.35
CA LYS A 60 -17.85 -13.29 24.92
C LYS A 60 -17.65 -13.35 26.44
N ALA A 61 -16.48 -12.98 26.94
CA ALA A 61 -16.19 -12.91 28.37
C ALA A 61 -17.06 -11.86 29.09
N LEU A 62 -17.32 -10.71 28.45
CA LEU A 62 -18.18 -9.64 28.99
C LEU A 62 -19.66 -10.03 29.07
N ASN A 63 -20.16 -10.79 28.09
CA ASN A 63 -21.58 -11.11 27.95
C ASN A 63 -21.94 -12.55 28.33
N CYS A 64 -21.01 -13.28 28.96
CA CYS A 64 -21.28 -14.63 29.47
C CYS A 64 -22.38 -14.58 30.55
N GLU A 65 -23.32 -15.54 30.47
CA GLU A 65 -24.45 -15.62 31.40
C GLU A 65 -23.99 -15.97 32.82
N GLU A 66 -22.95 -16.81 32.96
CA GLU A 66 -22.35 -17.22 34.24
C GLU A 66 -21.66 -16.06 34.98
N GLY A 67 -21.34 -14.97 34.28
CA GLY A 67 -20.65 -13.81 34.86
C GLY A 67 -19.51 -13.31 33.99
N VAL A 68 -19.07 -12.08 34.27
CA VAL A 68 -17.87 -11.51 33.65
C VAL A 68 -16.67 -12.26 34.23
N SER A 69 -15.96 -13.00 33.38
CA SER A 69 -14.78 -13.76 33.79
C SER A 69 -13.80 -13.94 32.63
N SER A 70 -12.53 -14.17 32.96
CA SER A 70 -11.50 -14.53 31.97
C SER A 70 -11.74 -15.87 31.27
N SER A 71 -12.61 -16.72 31.80
CA SER A 71 -12.89 -18.06 31.27
C SER A 71 -14.36 -18.22 30.89
N PRO A 72 -14.79 -17.76 29.70
CA PRO A 72 -16.18 -17.88 29.28
C PRO A 72 -16.58 -19.36 29.13
N CYS A 73 -17.77 -19.73 29.59
CA CYS A 73 -18.17 -21.15 29.67
C CYS A 73 -18.30 -21.85 28.31
N GLY A 74 -18.54 -21.08 27.23
CA GLY A 74 -18.59 -21.60 25.87
C GLY A 74 -19.84 -22.42 25.52
N LYS A 75 -20.75 -22.65 26.47
CA LYS A 75 -21.98 -23.43 26.33
C LYS A 75 -23.26 -22.60 26.51
N CYS A 76 -23.12 -21.36 26.97
CA CYS A 76 -24.25 -20.45 27.13
C CYS A 76 -24.76 -19.97 25.77
N SER A 77 -26.03 -19.61 25.68
CA SER A 77 -26.60 -19.10 24.41
C SER A 77 -25.87 -17.86 23.91
N ALA A 78 -25.55 -16.90 24.78
CA ALA A 78 -24.73 -15.75 24.40
C ALA A 78 -23.35 -16.17 23.85
N CYS A 79 -22.73 -17.19 24.45
CA CYS A 79 -21.43 -17.70 24.08
C CYS A 79 -21.44 -18.34 22.68
N GLU A 80 -22.47 -19.13 22.39
CA GLU A 80 -22.67 -19.79 21.09
C GLU A 80 -23.00 -18.77 20.00
N GLU A 81 -23.95 -17.87 20.26
CA GLU A 81 -24.35 -16.81 19.33
C GLU A 81 -23.19 -15.87 18.96
N ILE A 82 -22.31 -15.54 19.91
CA ILE A 82 -21.11 -14.72 19.65
C ILE A 82 -20.12 -15.45 18.74
N ASN A 83 -19.90 -16.76 18.96
CA ASN A 83 -19.00 -17.55 18.09
C ASN A 83 -19.54 -17.64 16.66
N GLU A 84 -20.86 -17.71 16.51
CA GLU A 84 -21.53 -17.74 15.21
C GLU A 84 -21.66 -16.35 14.55
N GLY A 85 -21.40 -15.27 15.29
CA GLY A 85 -21.55 -13.89 14.82
C GLY A 85 -23.01 -13.44 14.69
N ARG A 86 -23.91 -14.01 15.50
CA ARG A 86 -25.37 -13.73 15.47
C ARG A 86 -25.89 -13.03 16.73
N PHE A 87 -25.00 -12.70 17.67
CA PHE A 87 -25.39 -12.09 18.93
C PHE A 87 -25.83 -10.63 18.75
N ILE A 88 -27.05 -10.32 19.21
CA ILE A 88 -27.72 -9.02 18.97
C ILE A 88 -26.95 -7.84 19.56
N ASP A 89 -26.40 -8.02 20.77
CA ASP A 89 -25.68 -6.95 21.49
C ASP A 89 -24.18 -6.90 21.15
N LEU A 90 -23.71 -7.67 20.15
CA LEU A 90 -22.38 -7.55 19.55
C LEU A 90 -22.54 -7.04 18.11
N ILE A 91 -22.32 -5.75 17.94
CA ILE A 91 -22.44 -5.10 16.63
C ILE A 91 -21.05 -5.08 16.00
N GLU A 92 -20.87 -5.92 14.98
CA GLU A 92 -19.64 -5.99 14.19
C GLU A 92 -19.75 -5.06 12.97
N VAL A 93 -18.83 -4.11 12.90
CA VAL A 93 -18.72 -3.15 11.79
C VAL A 93 -17.34 -3.31 11.18
N ASP A 94 -17.30 -3.69 9.91
CA ASP A 94 -16.08 -3.64 9.12
C ASP A 94 -16.06 -2.32 8.34
N ALA A 95 -15.15 -1.43 8.74
CA ALA A 95 -15.04 -0.10 8.14
C ALA A 95 -14.53 -0.14 6.70
N ALA A 96 -13.88 -1.24 6.27
CA ALA A 96 -13.41 -1.38 4.90
C ALA A 96 -14.53 -1.77 3.92
N SER A 97 -15.54 -2.54 4.37
CA SER A 97 -16.63 -3.03 3.50
C SER A 97 -17.87 -2.14 3.50
N ARG A 98 -18.12 -1.37 4.58
CA ARG A 98 -19.23 -0.43 4.65
C ARG A 98 -18.80 0.98 4.22
N THR A 99 -18.71 1.19 2.91
CA THR A 99 -18.38 2.49 2.30
C THR A 99 -19.53 3.50 2.33
N LYS A 100 -20.77 3.09 2.65
CA LYS A 100 -21.87 4.02 2.89
C LYS A 100 -21.67 4.67 4.26
N VAL A 101 -21.17 5.89 4.24
CA VAL A 101 -20.92 6.77 5.41
C VAL A 101 -22.12 6.83 6.36
N GLU A 102 -23.34 6.67 5.84
CA GLU A 102 -24.61 6.72 6.57
C GLU A 102 -24.81 5.55 7.55
N ASP A 103 -24.47 4.31 7.14
CA ASP A 103 -24.75 3.10 7.92
C ASP A 103 -23.98 3.08 9.26
N THR A 104 -22.73 3.57 9.25
CA THR A 104 -21.91 3.61 10.48
C THR A 104 -22.39 4.65 11.48
N ARG A 105 -22.93 5.77 10.98
CA ARG A 105 -23.43 6.85 11.83
C ARG A 105 -24.72 6.45 12.52
N GLU A 106 -25.66 5.87 11.80
CA GLU A 106 -26.95 5.44 12.36
C GLU A 106 -26.74 4.39 13.48
N LEU A 107 -25.78 3.47 13.29
CA LEU A 107 -25.42 2.48 14.31
C LEU A 107 -24.82 3.12 15.57
N LEU A 108 -24.06 4.21 15.42
CA LEU A 108 -23.47 4.96 16.54
C LEU A 108 -24.49 5.86 17.26
N GLU A 109 -25.51 6.37 16.55
CA GLU A 109 -26.61 7.11 17.19
C GLU A 109 -27.44 6.21 18.11
N ASN A 110 -27.54 4.92 17.77
CA ASN A 110 -28.22 3.89 18.59
C ASN A 110 -27.40 3.41 19.82
N VAL A 111 -26.25 4.01 20.11
CA VAL A 111 -25.39 3.61 21.25
C VAL A 111 -26.04 3.92 22.59
N GLN A 112 -26.89 4.95 22.67
CA GLN A 112 -27.51 5.39 23.92
C GLN A 112 -28.50 4.36 24.50
N TYR A 113 -29.04 3.47 23.67
CA TYR A 113 -30.00 2.46 24.11
C TYR A 113 -29.33 1.31 24.88
N ALA A 114 -30.02 0.83 25.92
CA ALA A 114 -29.60 -0.31 26.72
C ALA A 114 -29.48 -1.60 25.89
N PRO A 115 -28.64 -2.57 26.31
CA PRO A 115 -28.56 -3.88 25.66
C PRO A 115 -29.87 -4.64 25.79
N THR A 116 -30.16 -5.49 24.79
CA THR A 116 -31.43 -6.24 24.72
C THR A 116 -31.40 -7.49 25.61
N ARG A 117 -30.26 -8.20 25.63
CA ARG A 117 -30.10 -9.48 26.32
C ARG A 117 -28.78 -9.55 27.11
N GLY A 118 -27.71 -8.99 26.57
CA GLY A 118 -26.38 -8.98 27.17
C GLY A 118 -26.27 -8.02 28.36
N ARG A 119 -25.15 -8.16 29.08
CA ARG A 119 -24.76 -7.21 30.14
C ARG A 119 -24.23 -5.91 29.55
N TYR A 120 -23.52 -6.03 28.43
CA TYR A 120 -22.90 -4.93 27.70
C TYR A 120 -23.30 -4.96 26.23
N LYS A 121 -23.53 -3.78 25.67
CA LYS A 121 -23.64 -3.55 24.24
C LYS A 121 -22.23 -3.29 23.68
N VAL A 122 -21.72 -4.25 22.93
CA VAL A 122 -20.33 -4.25 22.44
C VAL A 122 -20.30 -3.84 20.98
N TYR A 123 -19.53 -2.81 20.66
CA TYR A 123 -19.27 -2.37 19.29
C TYR A 123 -17.87 -2.82 18.88
N LEU A 124 -17.79 -3.79 17.97
CA LEU A 124 -16.55 -4.26 17.38
C LEU A 124 -16.35 -3.62 16.02
N ILE A 125 -15.43 -2.66 15.94
CA ILE A 125 -15.11 -1.94 14.70
C ILE A 125 -13.76 -2.43 14.17
N ASP A 126 -13.78 -3.18 13.07
CA ASP A 126 -12.58 -3.65 12.38
C ASP A 126 -12.10 -2.63 11.34
N GLU A 127 -10.78 -2.59 11.14
CA GLU A 127 -10.07 -1.59 10.33
C GLU A 127 -10.53 -0.15 10.57
N VAL A 128 -10.64 0.26 11.85
CA VAL A 128 -11.23 1.55 12.26
C VAL A 128 -10.59 2.78 11.57
N HIS A 129 -9.34 2.67 11.11
CA HIS A 129 -8.65 3.74 10.37
C HIS A 129 -9.28 4.05 9.00
N MET A 130 -10.15 3.17 8.48
CA MET A 130 -10.89 3.34 7.23
C MET A 130 -12.19 4.13 7.41
N LEU A 131 -12.58 4.49 8.65
CA LEU A 131 -13.77 5.30 8.89
C LEU A 131 -13.67 6.69 8.25
N SER A 132 -14.81 7.22 7.83
CA SER A 132 -14.90 8.62 7.36
C SER A 132 -14.67 9.60 8.52
N GLY A 133 -14.20 10.82 8.20
CA GLY A 133 -14.00 11.87 9.19
C GLY A 133 -15.28 12.22 9.99
N HIS A 134 -16.45 12.12 9.34
CA HIS A 134 -17.73 12.35 10.01
C HIS A 134 -18.07 11.24 11.02
N SER A 135 -17.84 9.97 10.66
CA SER A 135 -18.04 8.81 11.54
C SER A 135 -17.09 8.87 12.76
N PHE A 136 -15.85 9.34 12.56
CA PHE A 136 -14.91 9.57 13.66
C PHE A 136 -15.40 10.61 14.67
N ASN A 137 -15.97 11.72 14.19
CA ASN A 137 -16.51 12.77 15.06
C ASN A 137 -17.73 12.29 15.87
N ALA A 138 -18.56 11.43 15.29
CA ALA A 138 -19.65 10.79 16.02
C ALA A 138 -19.10 9.88 17.14
N LEU A 139 -18.10 9.05 16.84
CA LEU A 139 -17.45 8.19 17.80
C LEU A 139 -16.78 8.98 18.93
N LEU A 140 -16.14 10.12 18.63
CA LEU A 140 -15.48 10.98 19.63
C LEU A 140 -16.45 11.48 20.70
N LYS A 141 -17.66 11.92 20.31
CA LYS A 141 -18.69 12.38 21.27
C LYS A 141 -19.06 11.27 22.24
N THR A 142 -19.19 10.05 21.76
CA THR A 142 -19.55 8.89 22.57
C THR A 142 -18.38 8.34 23.39
N LEU A 143 -17.14 8.48 22.92
CA LEU A 143 -15.94 8.10 23.67
C LEU A 143 -15.61 9.07 24.80
N GLU A 144 -16.03 10.34 24.68
CA GLU A 144 -15.88 11.34 25.75
C GLU A 144 -16.84 11.08 26.92
N GLU A 145 -18.10 10.77 26.62
CA GLU A 145 -19.14 10.48 27.62
C GLU A 145 -19.79 9.12 27.32
N PRO A 146 -19.10 8.00 27.58
CA PRO A 146 -19.60 6.67 27.25
C PRO A 146 -20.69 6.23 28.23
N PRO A 147 -21.82 5.69 27.74
CA PRO A 147 -22.79 5.02 28.61
C PRO A 147 -22.15 3.81 29.33
N PRO A 148 -22.52 3.52 30.58
CA PRO A 148 -21.85 2.48 31.39
C PRO A 148 -22.03 1.07 30.81
N HIS A 149 -23.12 0.83 30.07
CA HIS A 149 -23.43 -0.45 29.42
C HIS A 149 -22.77 -0.62 28.04
N VAL A 150 -22.03 0.36 27.54
CA VAL A 150 -21.42 0.33 26.21
C VAL A 150 -19.93 0.06 26.32
N LYS A 151 -19.44 -0.81 25.43
CA LYS A 151 -18.00 -1.11 25.30
C LYS A 151 -17.58 -1.06 23.83
N PHE A 152 -16.53 -0.31 23.53
CA PHE A 152 -15.94 -0.21 22.20
C PHE A 152 -14.70 -1.09 22.09
N LEU A 153 -14.67 -1.96 21.08
CA LEU A 153 -13.53 -2.78 20.70
C LEU A 153 -13.12 -2.37 19.29
N LEU A 154 -12.04 -1.61 19.19
CA LEU A 154 -11.52 -1.08 17.94
C LEU A 154 -10.34 -1.95 17.50
N ALA A 155 -10.27 -2.30 16.22
CA ALA A 155 -9.13 -2.99 15.63
C ALA A 155 -8.59 -2.21 14.43
N THR A 156 -7.27 -2.09 14.31
CA THR A 156 -6.63 -1.43 13.16
C THR A 156 -5.31 -2.10 12.80
N THR A 157 -5.02 -2.16 11.50
CA THR A 157 -3.67 -2.47 10.99
C THR A 157 -2.72 -1.27 10.99
N ASP A 158 -3.26 -0.05 10.90
CA ASP A 158 -2.49 1.19 10.88
C ASP A 158 -2.94 2.15 12.00
N PRO A 159 -2.24 2.18 13.15
CA PRO A 159 -2.56 3.09 14.25
C PRO A 159 -2.15 4.55 13.96
N GLN A 160 -1.24 4.81 13.01
CA GLN A 160 -0.74 6.17 12.75
C GLN A 160 -1.76 7.03 12.01
N ARG A 161 -2.66 6.40 11.25
CA ARG A 161 -3.79 7.07 10.61
C ARG A 161 -4.89 7.50 11.58
N LEU A 162 -4.87 7.01 12.82
CA LEU A 162 -5.88 7.38 13.81
C LEU A 162 -5.56 8.72 14.46
N PRO A 163 -6.57 9.61 14.62
CA PRO A 163 -6.39 10.85 15.36
C PRO A 163 -5.94 10.57 16.80
N VAL A 164 -5.00 11.38 17.29
CA VAL A 164 -4.48 11.29 18.67
C VAL A 164 -5.60 11.42 19.72
N THR A 165 -6.70 12.10 19.38
CA THR A 165 -7.88 12.24 20.22
C THR A 165 -8.59 10.92 20.51
N ILE A 166 -8.55 9.95 19.59
CA ILE A 166 -9.07 8.59 19.83
C ILE A 166 -8.06 7.78 20.63
N LEU A 167 -6.79 7.85 20.24
CA LEU A 167 -5.69 7.11 20.87
C LEU A 167 -5.59 7.41 22.37
N SER A 168 -5.83 8.65 22.79
CA SER A 168 -5.79 9.05 24.21
C SER A 168 -6.97 8.56 25.04
N ARG A 169 -8.09 8.21 24.41
CA ARG A 169 -9.33 7.72 25.06
C ARG A 169 -9.48 6.20 25.00
N CYS A 170 -8.51 5.49 24.41
CA CYS A 170 -8.55 4.04 24.29
C CYS A 170 -7.39 3.40 25.05
N LEU A 171 -7.65 2.24 25.67
CA LEU A 171 -6.58 1.39 26.16
C LEU A 171 -5.99 0.61 24.99
N GLN A 172 -4.71 0.85 24.69
CA GLN A 172 -4.05 0.31 23.50
C GLN A 172 -3.35 -1.02 23.78
N PHE A 173 -3.61 -1.99 22.92
CA PHE A 173 -2.97 -3.31 22.92
C PHE A 173 -2.33 -3.58 21.56
N ASN A 174 -1.00 -3.65 21.55
CA ASN A 174 -0.24 -3.98 20.35
C ASN A 174 -0.02 -5.49 20.28
N LEU A 175 -0.62 -6.14 19.30
CA LEU A 175 -0.43 -7.55 18.98
C LEU A 175 0.82 -7.70 18.10
N LYS A 176 1.74 -8.56 18.54
CA LYS A 176 2.99 -8.82 17.81
C LYS A 176 2.73 -9.78 16.65
N SER A 177 3.53 -9.67 15.59
CA SER A 177 3.61 -10.75 14.59
C SER A 177 4.07 -12.03 15.25
N LEU A 178 3.51 -13.17 14.82
CA LEU A 178 3.87 -14.48 15.34
C LEU A 178 5.24 -14.90 14.84
N THR A 179 5.98 -15.62 15.68
CA THR A 179 7.29 -16.15 15.29
C THR A 179 7.13 -17.41 14.44
N LEU A 180 8.14 -17.73 13.63
CA LEU A 180 8.12 -18.93 12.79
C LEU A 180 7.84 -20.21 13.62
N PRO A 181 8.51 -20.46 14.76
CA PRO A 181 8.23 -21.64 15.59
C PRO A 181 6.81 -21.68 16.17
N GLN A 182 6.20 -20.52 16.41
CA GLN A 182 4.82 -20.43 16.90
C GLN A 182 3.81 -20.82 15.82
N ILE A 183 4.07 -20.42 14.57
CA ILE A 183 3.21 -20.77 13.44
C ILE A 183 3.37 -22.25 13.08
N THR A 184 4.60 -22.75 12.96
CA THR A 184 4.85 -24.16 12.65
C THR A 184 4.23 -25.08 13.70
N GLY A 185 4.47 -24.83 14.99
CA GLY A 185 3.90 -25.67 16.06
C GLY A 185 2.37 -25.68 16.08
N GLN A 186 1.73 -24.56 15.70
CA GLN A 186 0.27 -24.51 15.57
C GLN A 186 -0.23 -25.28 14.34
N ILE A 187 0.47 -25.18 13.20
CA ILE A 187 0.15 -25.95 11.99
C ILE A 187 0.28 -27.45 12.28
N ASP A 188 1.35 -27.88 12.94
CA ASP A 188 1.57 -29.28 13.32
C ASP A 188 0.42 -29.80 14.20
N THR A 189 0.05 -29.03 15.23
CA THR A 189 -1.08 -29.38 16.12
C THR A 189 -2.39 -29.55 15.36
N ILE A 190 -2.62 -28.74 14.33
CA ILE A 190 -3.83 -28.81 13.49
C ILE A 190 -3.76 -30.02 12.55
N LEU A 191 -2.62 -30.25 11.90
CA LEU A 191 -2.40 -31.38 11.00
C LEU A 191 -2.57 -32.72 11.72
N GLU A 192 -2.07 -32.84 12.95
CA GLU A 192 -2.26 -34.02 13.80
C GLU A 192 -3.75 -34.28 14.09
N GLN A 193 -4.52 -33.23 14.37
CA GLN A 193 -5.96 -33.35 14.69
C GLN A 193 -6.84 -33.57 13.45
N GLU A 194 -6.44 -33.03 12.29
CA GLU A 194 -7.11 -33.29 11.00
C GLU A 194 -6.65 -34.60 10.35
N GLN A 195 -5.66 -35.29 10.92
CA GLN A 195 -5.08 -36.55 10.42
C GLN A 195 -4.51 -36.43 8.99
N VAL A 196 -3.84 -35.33 8.71
CA VAL A 196 -3.18 -35.06 7.42
C VAL A 196 -1.70 -35.39 7.53
N SER A 197 -1.17 -36.18 6.59
CA SER A 197 0.27 -36.48 6.53
C SER A 197 1.05 -35.26 6.01
N SER A 198 2.12 -34.88 6.70
CA SER A 198 2.91 -33.71 6.34
C SER A 198 4.43 -33.91 6.46
N GLU A 199 5.15 -33.23 5.57
CA GLU A 199 6.61 -33.08 5.63
C GLU A 199 6.99 -31.81 6.41
N GLU A 200 8.06 -31.89 7.19
CA GLU A 200 8.50 -30.76 8.03
C GLU A 200 8.92 -29.54 7.20
N GLY A 201 9.55 -29.76 6.05
CA GLY A 201 9.90 -28.70 5.10
C GLY A 201 8.68 -27.93 4.60
N ALA A 202 7.61 -28.65 4.21
CA ALA A 202 6.36 -28.06 3.74
C ALA A 202 5.72 -27.13 4.80
N VAL A 203 5.68 -27.56 6.07
CA VAL A 203 5.13 -26.76 7.17
C VAL A 203 5.95 -25.48 7.40
N ARG A 204 7.28 -25.58 7.35
CA ARG A 204 8.16 -24.41 7.48
C ARG A 204 7.96 -23.41 6.34
N GLN A 205 7.81 -23.87 5.10
CA GLN A 205 7.56 -22.99 3.95
C GLN A 205 6.22 -22.24 4.09
N LEU A 206 5.15 -22.93 4.50
CA LEU A 206 3.85 -22.29 4.77
C LEU A 206 3.94 -21.25 5.89
N ALA A 207 4.62 -21.59 6.97
CA ALA A 207 4.82 -20.68 8.10
C ALA A 207 5.63 -19.43 7.71
N PHE A 208 6.62 -19.59 6.82
CA PHE A 208 7.41 -18.49 6.29
C PHE A 208 6.58 -17.60 5.36
N ALA A 209 5.86 -18.19 4.40
CA ALA A 209 4.98 -17.49 3.46
C ALA A 209 3.87 -16.69 4.18
N ALA A 210 3.45 -17.15 5.35
CA ALA A 210 2.47 -16.46 6.19
C ALA A 210 2.97 -15.17 6.85
N ASN A 211 4.28 -14.91 6.87
CA ASN A 211 4.90 -13.66 7.35
C ASN A 211 4.37 -13.16 8.72
N GLY A 212 4.22 -14.07 9.68
CA GLY A 212 3.76 -13.74 11.04
C GLY A 212 2.24 -13.69 11.23
N SER A 213 1.43 -14.00 10.21
CA SER A 213 -0.03 -14.03 10.23
C SER A 213 -0.58 -15.46 10.33
N MET A 214 -1.23 -15.80 11.45
CA MET A 214 -1.85 -17.13 11.60
C MET A 214 -3.01 -17.34 10.60
N ARG A 215 -3.77 -16.29 10.30
CA ARG A 215 -4.89 -16.39 9.34
C ARG A 215 -4.39 -16.78 7.96
N ASP A 216 -3.29 -16.17 7.51
CA ASP A 216 -2.72 -16.45 6.20
C ASP A 216 -2.06 -17.83 6.20
N ALA A 217 -1.36 -18.20 7.28
CA ALA A 217 -0.83 -19.56 7.46
C ALA A 217 -1.89 -20.65 7.28
N LEU A 218 -3.05 -20.53 7.95
CA LEU A 218 -4.13 -21.49 7.84
C LEU A 218 -4.82 -21.47 6.47
N SER A 219 -4.87 -20.30 5.82
CA SER A 219 -5.45 -20.18 4.48
C SER A 219 -4.54 -20.84 3.43
N LEU A 220 -3.23 -20.68 3.56
CA LEU A 220 -2.24 -21.36 2.72
C LEU A 220 -2.23 -22.87 3.00
N LEU A 221 -2.38 -23.29 4.25
CA LEU A 221 -2.50 -24.69 4.63
C LEU A 221 -3.72 -25.36 3.97
N ASP A 222 -4.89 -24.71 4.03
CA ASP A 222 -6.10 -25.19 3.33
C ASP A 222 -5.87 -25.36 1.82
N GLN A 223 -5.20 -24.39 1.19
CA GLN A 223 -4.88 -24.44 -0.23
C GLN A 223 -3.92 -25.58 -0.54
N ALA A 224 -2.90 -25.78 0.29
CA ALA A 224 -1.91 -26.83 0.13
C ALA A 224 -2.53 -28.22 0.29
N ILE A 225 -3.42 -28.42 1.26
CA ILE A 225 -4.15 -29.68 1.45
C ILE A 225 -5.05 -29.97 0.25
N ALA A 226 -5.72 -28.95 -0.29
CA ALA A 226 -6.56 -29.09 -1.48
C ALA A 226 -5.74 -29.38 -2.75
N TYR A 227 -4.52 -28.85 -2.84
CA TYR A 227 -3.60 -29.08 -3.96
C TYR A 227 -2.96 -30.47 -3.91
N GLY A 228 -2.52 -30.92 -2.74
CA GLY A 228 -1.82 -32.20 -2.52
C GLY A 228 -2.71 -33.41 -2.27
N ASP A 229 -3.99 -33.37 -2.66
CA ASP A 229 -4.99 -34.44 -2.50
C ASP A 229 -5.03 -35.03 -1.07
N GLY A 230 -4.93 -34.17 -0.05
CA GLY A 230 -4.95 -34.59 1.36
C GLY A 230 -3.60 -34.93 1.98
N GLY A 231 -2.48 -34.76 1.25
CA GLY A 231 -1.12 -34.80 1.78
C GLY A 231 -0.44 -33.43 1.68
N LEU A 232 0.55 -33.20 2.55
CA LEU A 232 1.35 -31.97 2.56
C LEU A 232 2.82 -32.30 2.25
N ARG A 233 3.19 -32.24 0.96
CA ARG A 233 4.56 -32.48 0.47
C ARG A 233 5.27 -31.16 0.16
N GLU A 234 6.58 -31.13 0.35
CA GLU A 234 7.38 -29.93 0.17
C GLU A 234 7.37 -29.45 -1.29
N ASP A 235 7.61 -30.34 -2.26
CA ASP A 235 7.64 -30.01 -3.69
C ASP A 235 6.31 -29.39 -4.19
N GLU A 236 5.20 -29.94 -3.71
CA GLU A 236 3.84 -29.50 -4.07
C GLU A 236 3.53 -28.12 -3.46
N VAL A 237 3.94 -27.89 -2.21
CA VAL A 237 3.80 -26.58 -1.53
C VAL A 237 4.67 -25.52 -2.20
N CYS A 238 5.91 -25.84 -2.55
CA CYS A 238 6.79 -24.93 -3.28
C CYS A 238 6.19 -24.53 -4.63
N THR A 239 5.66 -25.51 -5.38
CA THR A 239 4.97 -25.26 -6.65
C THR A 239 3.73 -24.39 -6.46
N MET A 240 2.92 -24.64 -5.42
CA MET A 240 1.72 -23.86 -5.11
C MET A 240 2.04 -22.41 -4.74
N LEU A 241 3.04 -22.20 -3.89
CA LEU A 241 3.43 -20.86 -3.44
C LEU A 241 4.12 -20.05 -4.56
N GLY A 242 4.49 -20.70 -5.67
CA GLY A 242 5.34 -20.08 -6.69
C GLY A 242 6.70 -19.66 -6.13
N THR A 243 7.06 -20.18 -4.95
CA THR A 243 8.37 -19.96 -4.35
C THR A 243 9.36 -20.76 -5.18
N ILE A 244 10.28 -20.02 -5.78
CA ILE A 244 11.41 -20.61 -6.47
C ILE A 244 12.15 -21.47 -5.45
N ASP A 245 12.51 -22.68 -5.88
CA ASP A 245 13.42 -23.52 -5.13
C ASP A 245 14.62 -22.69 -4.66
N ARG A 246 14.88 -22.66 -3.35
CA ARG A 246 15.96 -21.85 -2.77
C ARG A 246 17.32 -22.21 -3.37
N ASP A 247 17.42 -23.41 -3.93
CA ASP A 247 18.54 -23.84 -4.73
C ASP A 247 18.84 -22.91 -5.92
N VAL A 248 17.84 -22.25 -6.51
CA VAL A 248 18.07 -21.23 -7.55
C VAL A 248 18.77 -20.01 -6.98
N ILE A 249 18.41 -19.54 -5.78
CA ILE A 249 19.06 -18.39 -5.13
C ILE A 249 20.53 -18.73 -4.87
N TYR A 250 20.80 -19.91 -4.31
CA TYR A 250 22.16 -20.33 -4.00
C TYR A 250 22.98 -20.64 -5.26
N ARG A 251 22.37 -21.18 -6.33
CA ARG A 251 23.02 -21.31 -7.65
C ARG A 251 23.33 -19.97 -8.29
N LEU A 252 22.44 -18.99 -8.20
CA LEU A 252 22.69 -17.62 -8.68
C LEU A 252 23.84 -16.97 -7.91
N LEU A 253 23.87 -17.09 -6.58
CA LEU A 253 24.96 -16.58 -5.75
C LEU A 253 26.28 -17.32 -6.01
N ASP A 254 26.23 -18.63 -6.25
CA ASP A 254 27.42 -19.40 -6.63
C ASP A 254 27.94 -18.98 -8.00
N ALA A 255 27.07 -18.74 -8.98
CA ALA A 255 27.43 -18.21 -10.30
C ALA A 255 28.05 -16.81 -10.21
N LEU A 256 27.48 -15.93 -9.36
CA LEU A 256 28.08 -14.63 -9.06
C LEU A 256 29.47 -14.76 -8.41
N SER A 257 29.68 -15.77 -7.55
CA SER A 257 30.98 -16.02 -6.94
C SER A 257 32.06 -16.45 -7.96
N GLN A 258 31.64 -17.08 -9.06
CA GLN A 258 32.51 -17.58 -10.13
C GLN A 258 32.81 -16.55 -11.24
N ASP A 259 32.25 -15.34 -11.17
CA ASP A 259 32.36 -14.29 -12.21
C ASP A 259 31.83 -14.72 -13.60
N ASP A 260 30.95 -15.72 -13.66
CA ASP A 260 30.42 -16.24 -14.91
C ASP A 260 29.06 -15.61 -15.26
N ALA A 261 29.10 -14.57 -16.10
CA ALA A 261 27.90 -13.90 -16.59
C ALA A 261 27.00 -14.83 -17.43
N ALA A 262 27.57 -15.82 -18.13
CA ALA A 262 26.78 -16.77 -18.91
C ALA A 262 26.00 -17.71 -18.00
N LEU A 263 26.66 -18.22 -16.95
CA LEU A 263 26.03 -19.06 -15.94
C LEU A 263 24.91 -18.31 -15.19
N VAL A 264 25.12 -17.04 -14.83
CA VAL A 264 24.09 -16.22 -14.19
C VAL A 264 22.85 -16.08 -15.08
N LEU A 265 23.03 -15.76 -16.37
CA LEU A 265 21.90 -15.64 -17.30
C LEU A 265 21.22 -16.99 -17.56
N GLU A 266 21.98 -18.10 -17.56
CA GLU A 266 21.41 -19.45 -17.68
C GLU A 266 20.54 -19.81 -16.47
N GLU A 267 20.99 -19.53 -15.25
CA GLU A 267 20.22 -19.76 -14.03
C GLU A 267 18.96 -18.88 -13.95
N ILE A 268 19.02 -17.63 -14.44
CA ILE A 268 17.83 -16.78 -14.62
C ILE A 268 16.85 -17.42 -15.61
N GLY A 269 17.36 -17.94 -16.74
CA GLY A 269 16.54 -18.64 -17.73
C GLY A 269 15.91 -19.95 -17.21
N LYS A 270 16.57 -20.65 -16.27
CA LYS A 270 15.99 -21.80 -15.57
C LYS A 270 14.91 -21.36 -14.58
N ALA A 271 15.10 -20.24 -13.90
CA ALA A 271 14.10 -19.68 -12.98
C ALA A 271 12.80 -19.33 -13.72
N ASP A 272 12.89 -18.81 -14.96
CA ASP A 272 11.72 -18.48 -15.80
C ASP A 272 10.74 -19.64 -16.00
N ALA A 273 11.21 -20.89 -15.97
CA ALA A 273 10.34 -22.07 -16.10
C ALA A 273 9.25 -22.15 -15.01
N PHE A 274 9.47 -21.48 -13.88
CA PHE A 274 8.58 -21.44 -12.73
C PHE A 274 7.83 -20.10 -12.58
N ALA A 275 7.91 -19.21 -13.58
CA ALA A 275 7.28 -17.89 -13.61
C ALA A 275 7.48 -17.06 -12.32
N PRO A 276 8.73 -16.71 -11.97
CA PRO A 276 9.06 -16.10 -10.70
C PRO A 276 8.60 -14.64 -10.61
N ASP A 277 8.14 -14.22 -9.43
CA ASP A 277 8.14 -12.79 -9.11
C ASP A 277 9.58 -12.33 -8.85
N TYR A 278 10.18 -11.68 -9.84
CA TYR A 278 11.53 -11.13 -9.78
C TYR A 278 11.75 -10.14 -8.62
N SER A 279 10.69 -9.49 -8.12
CA SER A 279 10.79 -8.61 -6.95
C SER A 279 11.01 -9.41 -5.66
N SER A 280 10.31 -10.54 -5.55
CA SER A 280 10.44 -11.50 -4.45
C SER A 280 11.78 -12.25 -4.55
N LEU A 281 12.16 -12.72 -5.74
CA LEU A 281 13.46 -13.35 -5.96
C LEU A 281 14.62 -12.42 -5.58
N LEU A 282 14.56 -11.14 -5.95
CA LEU A 282 15.59 -10.17 -5.55
C LEU A 282 15.57 -9.91 -4.04
N ALA A 283 14.40 -9.93 -3.41
CA ALA A 283 14.29 -9.84 -1.95
C ALA A 283 14.99 -11.02 -1.27
N ASP A 284 14.81 -12.22 -1.81
CA ASP A 284 15.39 -13.45 -1.26
C ASP A 284 16.91 -13.51 -1.49
N VAL A 285 17.40 -13.07 -2.66
CA VAL A 285 18.86 -12.91 -2.90
C VAL A 285 19.48 -11.94 -1.90
N VAL A 286 18.83 -10.79 -1.64
CA VAL A 286 19.30 -9.82 -0.64
C VAL A 286 19.28 -10.41 0.78
N SER A 287 18.27 -11.19 1.12
CA SER A 287 18.19 -11.88 2.42
C SER A 287 19.29 -12.94 2.57
N ALA A 288 19.56 -13.72 1.52
CA ALA A 288 20.63 -14.70 1.49
C ALA A 288 22.02 -14.04 1.64
N LEU A 289 22.27 -12.92 0.96
CA LEU A 289 23.50 -12.12 1.13
C LEU A 289 23.67 -11.62 2.56
N GLN A 290 22.59 -11.18 3.22
CA GLN A 290 22.63 -10.81 4.64
C GLN A 290 23.03 -12.00 5.52
N ARG A 291 22.46 -13.19 5.29
CA ARG A 291 22.80 -14.39 6.05
C ARG A 291 24.25 -14.81 5.83
N ILE A 292 24.77 -14.69 4.60
CA ILE A 292 26.18 -14.91 4.28
C ILE A 292 27.09 -13.91 5.01
N ALA A 293 26.73 -12.62 5.06
CA ALA A 293 27.49 -11.62 5.80
C ALA A 293 27.54 -11.91 7.31
N ILE A 294 26.42 -12.38 7.87
CA ILE A 294 26.36 -12.82 9.28
C ILE A 294 27.23 -14.07 9.46
N ALA A 295 27.16 -15.04 8.55
CA ALA A 295 27.97 -16.25 8.58
C ALA A 295 29.48 -15.96 8.55
N GLN A 296 29.92 -14.96 7.78
CA GLN A 296 31.32 -14.53 7.72
C GLN A 296 31.84 -13.93 9.04
N THR A 297 30.96 -13.32 9.84
CA THR A 297 31.33 -12.68 11.12
C THR A 297 31.09 -13.58 12.32
N LEU A 298 30.03 -14.38 12.29
CA LEU A 298 29.60 -15.24 13.39
C LEU A 298 29.00 -16.56 12.85
N PRO A 299 29.85 -17.54 12.48
CA PRO A 299 29.41 -18.81 11.90
C PRO A 299 28.48 -19.64 12.80
N ASP A 300 28.62 -19.47 14.13
CA ASP A 300 27.84 -20.21 15.14
C ASP A 300 26.44 -19.64 15.39
N ALA A 301 26.13 -18.42 14.89
CA ALA A 301 24.82 -17.79 15.06
C ALA A 301 23.89 -17.92 13.85
N ILE A 302 24.29 -18.71 12.84
CA ILE A 302 23.44 -18.97 11.69
C ILE A 302 22.28 -19.86 12.13
N ASP A 303 21.08 -19.30 11.99
CA ASP A 303 19.85 -20.05 12.13
C ASP A 303 19.70 -21.05 10.96
N ASP A 304 19.52 -22.32 11.31
CA ASP A 304 19.28 -23.44 10.39
C ASP A 304 17.79 -23.76 10.22
N SER A 305 16.91 -22.81 10.59
CA SER A 305 15.46 -22.91 10.36
C SER A 305 15.10 -23.28 8.92
N PHE A 306 16.01 -23.05 7.97
CA PHE A 306 15.82 -23.27 6.54
C PHE A 306 16.59 -24.48 5.97
N GLY A 307 17.35 -25.24 6.77
CA GLY A 307 18.11 -26.41 6.31
C GLY A 307 19.23 -26.11 5.29
N ASP A 308 19.57 -24.84 5.11
CA ASP A 308 20.50 -24.32 4.09
C ASP A 308 21.83 -23.84 4.70
N ARG A 309 22.08 -24.18 5.97
CA ARG A 309 23.29 -23.76 6.69
C ARG A 309 24.57 -24.13 5.94
N ASP A 310 24.65 -25.33 5.38
CA ASP A 310 25.84 -25.79 4.65
C ASP A 310 26.09 -24.98 3.37
N ALA A 311 25.03 -24.65 2.63
CA ALA A 311 25.12 -23.81 1.44
C ALA A 311 25.56 -22.37 1.78
N VAL A 312 25.01 -21.81 2.86
CA VAL A 312 25.39 -20.48 3.36
C VAL A 312 26.85 -20.46 3.81
N LEU A 313 27.31 -21.46 4.55
CA LEU A 313 28.70 -21.58 5.00
C LEU A 313 29.67 -21.75 3.83
N ALA A 314 29.29 -22.54 2.81
CA ALA A 314 30.08 -22.71 1.61
C ALA A 314 30.25 -21.38 0.85
N LEU A 315 29.18 -20.62 0.66
CA LEU A 315 29.23 -19.31 -0.01
C LEU A 315 29.95 -18.25 0.84
N ALA A 316 29.84 -18.30 2.16
CA ALA A 316 30.57 -17.43 3.08
C ALA A 316 32.10 -17.60 2.96
N GLY A 317 32.56 -18.82 2.62
CA GLY A 317 33.97 -19.09 2.33
C GLY A 317 34.43 -18.70 0.92
N LYS A 318 33.52 -18.66 -0.07
CA LYS A 318 33.83 -18.32 -1.47
C LYS A 318 33.81 -16.82 -1.75
N LEU A 319 32.85 -16.10 -1.18
CA LEU A 319 32.68 -14.66 -1.40
C LEU A 319 33.55 -13.85 -0.42
N SER A 320 34.15 -12.75 -0.91
CA SER A 320 34.83 -11.81 -0.02
C SER A 320 33.83 -10.98 0.78
N THR A 321 34.24 -10.48 1.96
CA THR A 321 33.37 -9.60 2.78
C THR A 321 32.99 -8.32 2.06
N GLU A 322 33.88 -7.80 1.21
CA GLU A 322 33.64 -6.59 0.41
C GLU A 322 32.61 -6.87 -0.70
N ASP A 323 32.73 -8.00 -1.40
CA ASP A 323 31.76 -8.40 -2.43
C ASP A 323 30.36 -8.60 -1.85
N VAL A 324 30.25 -9.27 -0.70
CA VAL A 324 28.93 -9.50 -0.06
C VAL A 324 28.25 -8.18 0.28
N GLN A 325 28.99 -7.21 0.85
CA GLN A 325 28.43 -5.89 1.17
C GLN A 325 28.05 -5.11 -0.09
N LEU A 326 28.89 -5.15 -1.12
CA LEU A 326 28.61 -4.51 -2.40
C LEU A 326 27.35 -5.10 -3.06
N TYR A 327 27.27 -6.43 -3.14
CA TYR A 327 26.13 -7.12 -3.74
C TYR A 327 24.85 -6.83 -2.95
N TYR A 328 24.93 -6.83 -1.62
CA TYR A 328 23.80 -6.48 -0.77
C TYR A 328 23.32 -5.05 -1.05
N GLN A 329 24.22 -4.08 -1.20
CA GLN A 329 23.88 -2.70 -1.53
C GLN A 329 23.27 -2.58 -2.94
N ILE A 330 23.87 -3.22 -3.95
CA ILE A 330 23.35 -3.22 -5.33
C ILE A 330 21.96 -3.86 -5.36
N GLY A 331 21.74 -4.95 -4.62
CA GLY A 331 20.45 -5.61 -4.51
C GLY A 331 19.39 -4.72 -3.86
N LEU A 332 19.71 -4.02 -2.77
CA LEU A 332 18.79 -3.07 -2.13
C LEU A 332 18.38 -1.92 -3.07
N ILE A 333 19.35 -1.34 -3.80
CA ILE A 333 19.06 -0.30 -4.79
C ILE A 333 18.21 -0.89 -5.93
N GLY A 334 18.57 -2.09 -6.40
CA GLY A 334 17.83 -2.85 -7.39
C GLY A 334 16.37 -3.05 -6.99
N ARG A 335 16.07 -3.44 -5.75
CA ARG A 335 14.69 -3.63 -5.27
C ARG A 335 13.85 -2.36 -5.33
N ARG A 336 14.45 -1.22 -5.03
CA ARG A 336 13.76 0.08 -5.12
C ARG A 336 13.47 0.46 -6.57
N ASP A 337 14.42 0.16 -7.46
CA ASP A 337 14.36 0.61 -8.86
C ASP A 337 13.69 -0.41 -9.80
N LEU A 338 13.54 -1.68 -9.38
CA LEU A 338 12.96 -2.77 -10.18
C LEU A 338 11.54 -2.47 -10.71
N PRO A 339 10.62 -1.88 -9.92
CA PRO A 339 9.29 -1.51 -10.43
C PRO A 339 9.30 -0.41 -11.50
N LEU A 340 10.42 0.29 -11.67
CA LEU A 340 10.59 1.30 -12.73
C LEU A 340 11.07 0.68 -14.05
N SER A 341 11.47 -0.60 -14.03
CA SER A 341 11.91 -1.32 -15.23
C SER A 341 10.72 -1.58 -16.17
N PRO A 342 10.89 -1.39 -17.50
CA PRO A 342 9.85 -1.73 -18.49
C PRO A 342 9.44 -3.20 -18.44
N GLU A 343 10.37 -4.08 -18.10
CA GLU A 343 10.17 -5.52 -17.92
C GLU A 343 10.86 -5.98 -16.62
N PRO A 344 10.16 -6.65 -15.70
CA PRO A 344 10.73 -7.09 -14.42
C PRO A 344 11.96 -7.98 -14.57
N ARG A 345 11.94 -8.89 -15.55
CA ARG A 345 13.06 -9.77 -15.88
C ARG A 345 14.30 -8.97 -16.29
N GLY A 346 14.18 -8.09 -17.29
CA GLY A 346 15.30 -7.28 -17.77
C GLY A 346 15.87 -6.38 -16.66
N GLY A 347 15.01 -5.90 -15.75
CA GLY A 347 15.45 -5.16 -14.57
C GLY A 347 16.30 -6.03 -13.62
N PHE A 348 15.89 -7.27 -13.38
CA PHE A 348 16.63 -8.23 -12.57
C PHE A 348 17.97 -8.63 -13.21
N GLU A 349 17.98 -8.94 -14.50
CA GLU A 349 19.21 -9.22 -15.27
C GLU A 349 20.20 -8.06 -15.14
N MET A 350 19.74 -6.81 -15.27
CA MET A 350 20.59 -5.63 -15.11
C MET A 350 21.15 -5.50 -13.69
N VAL A 351 20.38 -5.85 -12.66
CA VAL A 351 20.86 -5.86 -11.26
C VAL A 351 21.96 -6.91 -11.08
N MET A 352 21.79 -8.12 -11.60
CA MET A 352 22.79 -9.19 -11.50
C MET A 352 24.07 -8.88 -12.30
N LEU A 353 23.93 -8.36 -13.52
CA LEU A 353 25.07 -7.89 -14.31
C LEU A 353 25.81 -6.73 -13.63
N ARG A 354 25.08 -5.88 -12.90
CA ARG A 354 25.70 -4.80 -12.12
C ARG A 354 26.50 -5.34 -10.94
N MET A 355 26.05 -6.42 -10.28
CA MET A 355 26.84 -7.08 -9.24
C MET A 355 28.17 -7.60 -9.80
N LEU A 356 28.15 -8.24 -10.98
CA LEU A 356 29.39 -8.68 -11.66
C LEU A 356 30.29 -7.52 -12.08
N ALA A 357 29.73 -6.44 -12.63
CA ALA A 357 30.49 -5.34 -13.20
C ALA A 357 31.22 -4.47 -12.16
N PHE A 358 30.71 -4.40 -10.93
CA PHE A 358 31.19 -3.43 -9.92
C PHE A 358 32.08 -4.03 -8.82
N ARG A 359 32.61 -5.25 -8.99
CA ARG A 359 33.50 -5.86 -7.97
C ARG A 359 34.74 -4.98 -7.71
N PRO A 360 35.13 -4.78 -6.44
CA PRO A 360 36.39 -4.13 -6.13
C PRO A 360 37.52 -4.97 -6.72
N ALA A 361 38.20 -4.44 -7.74
CA ALA A 361 39.39 -5.08 -8.27
C ALA A 361 40.38 -5.26 -7.11
N ALA A 362 40.89 -6.47 -6.92
CA ALA A 362 42.02 -6.70 -6.03
C ALA A 362 43.09 -5.65 -6.38
N TRP A 363 43.41 -4.77 -5.43
CA TRP A 363 44.48 -3.81 -5.61
C TRP A 363 45.76 -4.61 -5.80
N VAL A 364 46.20 -4.76 -7.05
CA VAL A 364 47.53 -5.25 -7.41
C VAL A 364 48.43 -4.02 -7.36
N PRO A 365 49.29 -3.85 -6.35
CA PRO A 365 50.30 -2.82 -6.41
C PRO A 365 51.42 -3.39 -7.28
N ASP A 366 51.42 -3.09 -8.57
CA ASP A 366 52.67 -3.22 -9.30
C ASP A 366 52.87 -2.24 -10.45
N ALA A 367 54.14 -1.82 -10.50
CA ALA A 367 54.83 -1.16 -11.58
C ALA A 367 54.36 0.26 -11.97
N VAL A 368 55.08 1.24 -11.41
CA VAL A 368 55.32 2.57 -11.98
C VAL A 368 55.46 2.51 -13.51
N PRO A 369 54.59 3.15 -14.31
CA PRO A 369 54.90 3.44 -15.68
C PRO A 369 55.84 4.63 -15.71
N GLY A 370 57.11 4.36 -16.01
CA GLY A 370 58.11 5.36 -16.31
C GLY A 370 57.63 6.33 -17.41
N ARG A 371 58.06 7.58 -17.26
CA ARG A 371 57.98 8.68 -18.22
C ARG A 371 57.89 8.22 -19.69
N ALA A 372 56.80 8.63 -20.34
CA ALA A 372 56.86 9.14 -21.70
C ALA A 372 56.27 10.57 -21.69
N ARG A 373 57.17 11.56 -21.76
CA ARG A 373 56.81 12.93 -22.11
C ARG A 373 56.27 12.90 -23.55
N SER A 374 54.97 13.11 -23.72
CA SER A 374 54.40 13.43 -25.02
C SER A 374 54.15 14.93 -25.09
N GLN A 375 54.86 15.54 -26.02
CA GLN A 375 54.87 16.95 -26.35
C GLN A 375 53.50 17.39 -26.87
N ALA A 376 53.08 18.60 -26.47
CA ALA A 376 51.93 19.28 -27.04
C ALA A 376 52.21 19.64 -28.53
N PRO A 377 51.30 19.34 -29.47
CA PRO A 377 51.32 19.96 -30.77
C PRO A 377 50.65 21.35 -30.68
N GLN A 378 51.46 22.39 -30.89
CA GLN A 378 50.96 23.70 -31.34
C GLN A 378 50.33 23.53 -32.73
N GLN A 379 49.08 23.92 -32.90
CA GLN A 379 48.55 24.32 -34.20
C GLN A 379 47.71 25.59 -34.10
N SER A 380 47.88 26.36 -35.17
CA SER A 380 47.67 27.78 -35.37
C SER A 380 46.21 28.19 -35.55
N ALA A 381 45.98 29.48 -35.29
CA ALA A 381 44.74 30.21 -35.51
C ALA A 381 44.18 30.03 -36.93
N GLY A 382 42.86 29.82 -36.98
CA GLY A 382 42.01 29.99 -38.15
C GLY A 382 40.63 30.47 -37.68
N GLU A 383 40.14 31.56 -38.30
CA GLU A 383 38.89 32.27 -38.01
C GLU A 383 37.64 31.37 -38.04
N PRO A 384 36.61 31.68 -37.23
CA PRO A 384 35.32 31.01 -37.34
C PRO A 384 34.54 31.54 -38.55
N VAL A 385 34.34 30.68 -39.54
CA VAL A 385 33.41 30.88 -40.65
C VAL A 385 31.98 30.74 -40.13
N VAL A 386 31.22 31.84 -40.24
CA VAL A 386 29.78 31.90 -39.98
C VAL A 386 29.03 31.30 -41.16
N LEU A 387 28.29 30.21 -40.94
CA LEU A 387 27.30 29.67 -41.89
C LEU A 387 25.90 29.77 -41.28
N LYS A 388 25.04 30.50 -42.00
CA LYS A 388 23.61 30.73 -41.74
C LYS A 388 22.78 29.43 -41.81
N PRO A 389 21.74 29.28 -40.99
CA PRO A 389 20.64 28.36 -41.28
C PRO A 389 19.60 29.00 -42.22
N SER A 390 19.24 28.26 -43.27
CA SER A 390 18.15 28.55 -44.20
C SER A 390 16.77 28.21 -43.59
N ALA A 391 15.75 28.90 -44.08
CA ALA A 391 14.40 29.04 -43.55
C ALA A 391 13.51 27.79 -43.65
N ARG A 392 12.59 27.65 -42.69
CA ARG A 392 11.32 26.89 -42.83
C ARG A 392 10.22 27.82 -43.36
N PRO A 393 9.20 27.30 -44.07
CA PRO A 393 8.14 28.10 -44.68
C PRO A 393 7.11 28.57 -43.65
N ALA A 394 6.61 29.79 -43.88
CA ALA A 394 5.53 30.42 -43.15
C ALA A 394 4.16 30.00 -43.69
N VAL A 395 3.23 29.71 -42.78
CA VAL A 395 1.78 29.84 -42.89
C VAL A 395 1.42 30.59 -41.61
N GLY A 396 0.79 31.75 -41.56
CA GLY A 396 -0.15 32.40 -42.44
C GLY A 396 -1.10 33.13 -41.49
N THR A 397 -0.70 34.32 -41.03
CA THR A 397 -1.47 35.18 -40.14
C THR A 397 -2.65 35.80 -40.91
N PRO A 398 -3.85 35.92 -40.31
CA PRO A 398 -4.74 37.03 -40.58
C PRO A 398 -4.60 38.08 -39.48
N ALA A 399 -4.29 39.31 -39.88
CA ALA A 399 -4.44 40.52 -39.06
C ALA A 399 -5.82 41.16 -39.35
N PRO A 400 -6.15 42.32 -38.76
CA PRO A 400 -6.72 42.51 -37.44
C PRO A 400 -8.16 43.05 -37.54
N ALA A 401 -8.96 42.88 -36.48
CA ALA A 401 -10.21 43.61 -36.33
C ALA A 401 -10.13 44.46 -35.05
N ASP A 402 -9.98 45.77 -35.26
CA ASP A 402 -10.30 46.83 -34.32
C ASP A 402 -11.67 46.59 -33.66
N LYS A 403 -11.74 46.68 -32.33
CA LYS A 403 -12.71 47.52 -31.59
C LYS A 403 -12.20 47.80 -30.18
N ALA A 404 -11.76 49.03 -29.95
CA ALA A 404 -11.81 49.66 -28.64
C ALA A 404 -13.23 50.20 -28.38
N GLY A 405 -13.73 50.00 -27.17
CA GLY A 405 -14.82 50.80 -26.58
C GLY A 405 -16.10 50.04 -26.25
N GLY A 406 -16.34 49.76 -24.96
CA GLY A 406 -17.64 49.36 -24.44
C GLY A 406 -17.57 48.78 -23.04
N ALA A 407 -17.93 49.56 -22.03
CA ALA A 407 -18.14 49.11 -20.66
C ALA A 407 -19.27 48.06 -20.58
N GLY A 408 -19.09 47.03 -19.74
CA GLY A 408 -20.19 46.21 -19.22
C GLY A 408 -20.04 44.69 -19.39
N SER A 409 -19.83 44.01 -18.25
CA SER A 409 -20.26 42.64 -17.90
C SER A 409 -19.81 41.45 -18.76
N GLY A 410 -18.99 40.57 -18.15
CA GLY A 410 -18.95 39.13 -18.43
C GLY A 410 -17.87 38.65 -19.40
N THR A 411 -16.59 38.68 -19.00
CA THR A 411 -15.50 38.03 -19.73
C THR A 411 -15.45 36.53 -19.41
N SER A 412 -15.45 35.71 -20.46
CA SER A 412 -15.67 34.27 -20.41
C SER A 412 -14.43 33.47 -19.99
N THR A 413 -14.62 32.47 -19.13
CA THR A 413 -13.65 31.44 -18.71
C THR A 413 -12.83 30.82 -19.86
N GLY A 414 -13.38 30.78 -21.08
CA GLY A 414 -12.70 30.29 -22.27
C GLY A 414 -11.48 31.11 -22.74
N GLU A 415 -11.47 32.42 -22.48
CA GLU A 415 -10.32 33.28 -22.84
C GLU A 415 -9.09 32.98 -21.98
N TRP A 416 -9.30 32.68 -20.70
CA TRP A 416 -8.21 32.38 -19.76
C TRP A 416 -7.56 31.01 -20.02
N ALA A 417 -8.37 30.00 -20.34
CA ALA A 417 -7.84 28.68 -20.72
C ALA A 417 -6.94 28.76 -21.96
N GLY A 418 -7.32 29.56 -22.97
CA GLY A 418 -6.52 29.80 -24.16
C GLY A 418 -5.22 30.58 -23.90
N ILE A 419 -5.25 31.52 -22.95
CA ILE A 419 -4.06 32.25 -22.49
C ILE A 419 -3.07 31.29 -21.79
N ILE A 420 -3.53 30.37 -20.94
CA ILE A 420 -2.65 29.40 -20.27
C ILE A 420 -1.95 28.46 -21.27
N GLU A 421 -2.64 28.06 -22.35
CA GLU A 421 -2.06 27.19 -23.38
C GLU A 421 -0.95 27.88 -24.19
N THR A 422 -1.06 29.20 -24.40
CA THR A 422 0.00 29.98 -25.06
C THR A 422 1.17 30.32 -24.12
N LEU A 423 0.94 30.43 -22.81
CA LEU A 423 1.96 30.81 -21.82
C LEU A 423 3.06 29.76 -21.57
N SER A 424 3.00 28.57 -22.18
CA SER A 424 4.04 27.51 -22.09
C SER A 424 4.53 27.19 -20.65
N LEU A 425 3.67 27.39 -19.65
CA LEU A 425 3.98 27.19 -18.23
C LEU A 425 4.20 25.70 -17.92
N LYS A 426 5.21 25.38 -17.09
CA LYS A 426 5.54 23.99 -16.68
C LYS A 426 5.35 23.78 -15.18
N GLY A 427 4.92 22.56 -14.81
CA GLY A 427 4.83 22.12 -13.41
C GLY A 427 3.79 22.88 -12.57
N MET A 428 4.15 23.16 -11.31
CA MET A 428 3.25 23.75 -10.30
C MET A 428 2.71 25.14 -10.66
N ALA A 429 3.43 25.92 -11.49
CA ALA A 429 2.95 27.22 -11.96
C ALA A 429 1.74 27.06 -12.91
N ARG A 430 1.73 26.01 -13.74
CA ARG A 430 0.59 25.69 -14.62
C ARG A 430 -0.61 25.23 -13.82
N GLU A 431 -0.41 24.36 -12.83
CA GLU A 431 -1.51 23.91 -11.96
C GLU A 431 -2.11 25.07 -11.16
N MET A 432 -1.29 26.01 -10.69
CA MET A 432 -1.78 27.23 -10.04
C MET A 432 -2.64 28.05 -11.01
N SER A 433 -2.18 28.30 -12.24
CA SER A 433 -2.95 29.06 -13.24
C SER A 433 -4.28 28.41 -13.61
N LEU A 434 -4.32 27.08 -13.72
CA LEU A 434 -5.55 26.33 -14.05
C LEU A 434 -6.61 26.36 -12.94
N ASN A 435 -6.18 26.55 -11.69
CA ASN A 435 -7.06 26.68 -10.53
C ASN A 435 -7.42 28.13 -10.20
N CYS A 436 -6.85 29.12 -10.91
CA CYS A 436 -7.21 30.52 -10.80
C CYS A 436 -8.36 30.86 -11.77
N ALA A 437 -9.33 31.63 -11.28
CA ALA A 437 -10.35 32.26 -12.13
C ALA A 437 -9.88 33.67 -12.52
N PHE A 438 -10.10 34.04 -13.78
CA PHE A 438 -9.65 35.31 -14.34
C PHE A 438 -10.78 36.33 -14.29
N HIS A 439 -10.51 37.49 -13.70
CA HIS A 439 -11.49 38.56 -13.51
C HIS A 439 -11.29 39.74 -14.47
N GLY A 440 -10.10 39.87 -15.07
CA GLY A 440 -9.80 40.91 -16.05
C GLY A 440 -8.37 41.45 -15.95
N VAL A 441 -8.04 42.39 -16.83
CA VAL A 441 -6.81 43.19 -16.77
C VAL A 441 -7.18 44.67 -16.62
N ASP A 442 -6.85 45.26 -15.48
CA ASP A 442 -6.98 46.69 -15.23
C ASP A 442 -5.60 47.34 -15.35
N ASP A 443 -5.44 48.23 -16.33
CA ASP A 443 -4.15 48.84 -16.69
C ASP A 443 -3.04 47.78 -16.89
N ASP A 444 -2.12 47.67 -15.94
CA ASP A 444 -1.00 46.74 -15.90
C ASP A 444 -1.14 45.68 -14.79
N ILE A 445 -2.35 45.46 -14.26
CA ILE A 445 -2.63 44.47 -13.20
C ILE A 445 -3.59 43.41 -13.70
N VAL A 446 -3.15 42.15 -13.70
CA VAL A 446 -4.00 40.98 -13.95
C VAL A 446 -4.62 40.53 -12.63
N GLN A 447 -5.96 40.57 -12.55
CA GLN A 447 -6.70 40.14 -11.38
C GLN A 447 -7.12 38.67 -11.52
N LEU A 448 -6.62 37.83 -10.63
CA LEU A 448 -6.97 36.42 -10.52
C LEU A 448 -7.62 36.18 -9.16
N SER A 449 -8.55 35.24 -9.10
CA SER A 449 -9.08 34.73 -7.83
C SER A 449 -8.78 33.25 -7.69
N LEU A 450 -8.55 32.82 -6.45
CA LEU A 450 -8.27 31.43 -6.12
C LEU A 450 -9.18 31.00 -4.96
N ASP A 451 -9.75 29.80 -5.10
CA ASP A 451 -10.51 29.16 -4.02
C ASP A 451 -9.61 28.95 -2.78
N PRO A 452 -10.09 29.26 -1.56
CA PRO A 452 -9.38 29.00 -0.31
C PRO A 452 -8.83 27.57 -0.16
N ALA A 453 -9.48 26.55 -0.74
CA ALA A 453 -9.02 25.16 -0.73
C ALA A 453 -7.65 24.97 -1.42
N HIS A 454 -7.34 25.81 -2.41
CA HIS A 454 -6.13 25.74 -3.22
C HIS A 454 -5.05 26.74 -2.79
N THR A 455 -5.22 27.43 -1.65
CA THR A 455 -4.28 28.43 -1.12
C THR A 455 -2.85 27.89 -0.93
N HIS A 456 -2.67 26.58 -0.75
CA HIS A 456 -1.36 25.92 -0.63
C HIS A 456 -0.53 25.95 -1.94
N LEU A 457 -1.17 26.23 -3.08
CA LEU A 457 -0.52 26.39 -4.37
C LEU A 457 0.13 27.77 -4.54
N LEU A 458 -0.23 28.76 -3.69
CA LEU A 458 0.35 30.10 -3.73
C LEU A 458 1.79 30.11 -3.22
N GLY A 459 2.65 30.87 -3.91
CA GLY A 459 4.02 31.11 -3.47
C GLY A 459 4.69 32.17 -4.33
N LYS A 460 5.52 33.03 -3.73
CA LYS A 460 6.15 34.17 -4.41
C LYS A 460 6.91 33.77 -5.69
N ALA A 461 7.65 32.66 -5.65
CA ALA A 461 8.37 32.15 -6.82
C ALA A 461 7.46 31.73 -7.98
N ARG A 462 6.22 31.33 -7.71
CA ARG A 462 5.23 30.92 -8.71
C ARG A 462 4.46 32.11 -9.27
N GLU A 463 4.19 33.11 -8.41
CA GLU A 463 3.63 34.41 -8.81
C GLU A 463 4.59 35.13 -9.76
N GLU A 464 5.89 35.16 -9.45
CA GLU A 464 6.93 35.74 -10.32
C GLU A 464 7.06 35.01 -11.67
N GLN A 465 6.94 33.68 -11.68
CA GLN A 465 6.95 32.89 -12.92
C GLN A 465 5.72 33.16 -13.80
N LEU A 466 4.55 33.31 -13.17
CA LEU A 466 3.32 33.67 -13.88
C LEU A 466 3.38 35.10 -14.39
N GLU A 467 3.91 36.03 -13.60
CA GLU A 467 4.13 37.43 -13.98
C GLU A 467 5.09 37.55 -15.16
N ALA A 468 6.21 36.82 -15.14
CA ALA A 468 7.18 36.78 -16.23
C ALA A 468 6.55 36.26 -17.53
N ALA A 469 5.77 35.18 -17.46
CA ALA A 469 5.09 34.62 -18.62
C ALA A 469 4.01 35.58 -19.18
N LEU A 470 3.26 36.25 -18.30
CA LEU A 470 2.25 37.24 -18.71
C LEU A 470 2.88 38.50 -19.30
N CYS A 471 4.05 38.93 -18.80
CA CYS A 471 4.80 40.04 -19.40
C CYS A 471 5.26 39.72 -20.83
N GLU A 472 5.69 38.48 -21.07
CA GLU A 472 6.07 38.00 -22.39
C GLU A 472 4.86 37.93 -23.34
N TYR A 473 3.71 37.46 -22.85
CA TYR A 473 2.47 37.35 -23.63
C TYR A 473 1.88 38.72 -24.00
N TYR A 474 1.77 39.65 -23.04
CA TYR A 474 1.19 40.98 -23.27
C TYR A 474 2.20 42.00 -23.82
N GLN A 475 3.49 41.63 -23.96
CA GLN A 475 4.60 42.50 -24.34
C GLN A 475 4.68 43.83 -23.55
N ARG A 476 4.23 43.81 -22.30
CA ARG A 476 4.24 44.94 -21.37
C ARG A 476 4.48 44.44 -19.96
N LYS A 477 4.92 45.32 -19.05
CA LYS A 477 5.07 44.94 -17.64
C LYS A 477 3.69 44.81 -17.02
N VAL A 478 3.33 43.60 -16.61
CA VAL A 478 2.05 43.27 -15.98
C VAL A 478 2.35 42.68 -14.62
N THR A 479 1.61 43.07 -13.59
CA THR A 479 1.71 42.49 -12.23
C THR A 479 0.49 41.65 -11.91
N VAL A 480 0.68 40.48 -11.31
CA VAL A 480 -0.41 39.56 -10.97
C VAL A 480 -0.88 39.84 -9.55
N ARG A 481 -2.20 40.04 -9.37
CA ARG A 481 -2.83 40.14 -8.06
C ARG A 481 -3.80 38.97 -7.89
N ILE A 482 -3.50 38.08 -6.95
CA ILE A 482 -4.35 36.92 -6.64
C ILE A 482 -5.15 37.19 -5.36
N THR A 483 -6.46 37.26 -5.49
CA THR A 483 -7.40 37.48 -4.38
C THR A 483 -7.96 36.14 -3.89
N LYS A 484 -8.07 35.96 -2.57
CA LYS A 484 -8.61 34.74 -1.96
C LYS A 484 -10.10 34.93 -1.72
N GLU A 485 -10.95 34.40 -2.59
CA GLU A 485 -12.40 34.56 -2.49
C GLU A 485 -13.08 33.20 -2.33
N GLY A 486 -13.91 33.07 -1.29
CA GLY A 486 -14.64 31.82 -0.99
C GLY A 486 -15.83 31.53 -1.89
N LYS A 487 -16.19 32.45 -2.80
CA LYS A 487 -17.13 32.25 -3.89
C LYS A 487 -16.53 32.88 -5.14
N LEU A 488 -16.02 32.04 -6.03
CA LEU A 488 -15.51 32.46 -7.32
C LEU A 488 -16.72 32.90 -8.18
N GLU A 489 -16.75 34.16 -8.61
CA GLU A 489 -17.80 34.68 -9.51
C GLU A 489 -17.66 34.13 -10.94
N SER A 490 -16.49 33.63 -11.30
CA SER A 490 -16.16 33.02 -12.59
C SER A 490 -15.62 31.60 -12.40
N GLU A 491 -16.04 30.69 -13.28
CA GLU A 491 -15.68 29.27 -13.21
C GLU A 491 -14.19 29.09 -13.55
N THR A 492 -13.47 28.24 -12.81
CA THR A 492 -12.05 27.95 -13.09
C THR A 492 -11.92 26.97 -14.26
N PRO A 493 -10.87 27.05 -15.09
CA PRO A 493 -10.62 26.07 -16.15
C PRO A 493 -10.53 24.61 -15.64
N ALA A 494 -10.02 24.39 -14.42
CA ALA A 494 -10.03 23.07 -13.78
C ALA A 494 -11.43 22.60 -13.38
N GLY A 495 -12.28 23.52 -12.89
CA GLY A 495 -13.69 23.24 -12.60
C GLY A 495 -14.47 22.87 -13.86
N GLN A 496 -14.26 23.61 -14.95
CA GLN A 496 -14.90 23.34 -16.23
C GLN A 496 -14.53 21.95 -16.80
N ARG A 497 -13.25 21.57 -16.77
CA ARG A 497 -12.81 20.22 -17.21
C ARG A 497 -13.41 19.10 -16.35
N THR A 498 -13.50 19.33 -15.04
CA THR A 498 -14.09 18.36 -14.11
C THR A 498 -15.58 18.18 -14.39
N ARG A 499 -16.30 19.28 -14.67
CA ARG A 499 -17.71 19.25 -15.05
C ARG A 499 -17.93 18.57 -16.41
N GLU A 500 -17.13 18.90 -17.41
CA GLU A 500 -17.22 18.26 -18.73
C GLU A 500 -16.93 16.75 -18.66
N GLN A 501 -15.95 16.32 -17.84
CA GLN A 501 -15.72 14.90 -17.58
C GLN A 501 -16.90 14.24 -16.86
N HIS A 502 -17.49 14.92 -15.86
CA HIS A 502 -18.63 14.41 -15.12
C HIS A 502 -19.88 14.29 -16.00
N GLU A 503 -20.14 15.28 -16.87
CA GLU A 503 -21.22 15.25 -17.85
C GLU A 503 -21.02 14.13 -18.89
N ARG A 504 -19.78 13.90 -19.36
CA ARG A 504 -19.47 12.77 -20.26
C ARG A 504 -19.63 11.41 -19.60
N GLN A 505 -19.23 11.29 -18.33
CA GLN A 505 -19.39 10.06 -17.55
C GLN A 505 -20.88 9.74 -17.35
N GLN A 506 -21.68 10.73 -16.96
CA GLN A 506 -23.13 10.57 -16.81
C GLN A 506 -23.82 10.18 -18.13
N GLN A 507 -23.44 10.79 -19.25
CA GLN A 507 -23.97 10.41 -20.56
C GLN A 507 -23.58 8.98 -20.94
N ALA A 508 -22.37 8.53 -20.62
CA ALA A 508 -21.94 7.15 -20.85
C ALA A 508 -22.76 6.16 -20.02
N GLU A 509 -22.99 6.46 -18.74
CA GLU A 509 -23.82 5.65 -17.84
C GLU A 509 -25.28 5.57 -18.31
N GLU A 510 -25.88 6.71 -18.66
CA GLU A 510 -27.24 6.75 -19.19
C GLU A 510 -27.36 5.98 -20.52
N SER A 511 -26.37 6.08 -21.41
CA SER A 511 -26.39 5.37 -22.69
C SER A 511 -26.38 3.85 -22.52
N ILE A 512 -25.60 3.33 -21.56
CA ILE A 512 -25.51 1.89 -21.26
C ILE A 512 -26.75 1.40 -20.52
N LEU A 513 -27.31 2.20 -19.62
CA LEU A 513 -28.55 1.88 -18.93
C LEU A 513 -29.77 1.91 -19.86
N GLN A 514 -29.74 2.75 -20.89
CA GLN A 514 -30.83 2.88 -21.86
C GLN A 514 -30.73 1.90 -23.03
N ASP A 515 -29.57 1.26 -23.24
CA ASP A 515 -29.35 0.29 -24.31
C ASP A 515 -30.30 -0.91 -24.20
N GLU A 516 -31.06 -1.15 -25.28
CA GLU A 516 -32.05 -2.21 -25.37
C GLU A 516 -31.44 -3.62 -25.22
N ASN A 517 -30.18 -3.82 -25.66
CA ASN A 517 -29.49 -5.10 -25.47
C ASN A 517 -29.09 -5.32 -24.01
N VAL A 518 -28.65 -4.27 -23.33
CA VAL A 518 -28.28 -4.34 -21.91
C VAL A 518 -29.52 -4.62 -21.06
N LYS A 519 -30.64 -3.92 -21.33
CA LYS A 519 -31.93 -4.22 -20.69
C LYS A 519 -32.42 -5.63 -20.99
N ALA A 520 -32.26 -6.12 -22.22
CA ALA A 520 -32.63 -7.50 -22.58
C ALA A 520 -31.79 -8.53 -21.81
N ILE A 521 -30.49 -8.28 -21.62
CA ILE A 521 -29.60 -9.14 -20.84
C ILE A 521 -29.95 -9.09 -19.34
N GLN A 522 -30.21 -7.91 -18.79
CA GLN A 522 -30.66 -7.76 -17.40
C GLN A 522 -31.98 -8.50 -17.15
N ASN A 523 -32.94 -8.38 -18.07
CA ASN A 523 -34.25 -9.04 -17.95
C ASN A 523 -34.17 -10.56 -18.16
N ALA A 524 -33.31 -11.04 -19.06
CA ALA A 524 -33.18 -12.47 -19.37
C ALA A 524 -32.33 -13.24 -18.35
N PHE A 525 -31.28 -12.62 -17.80
CA PHE A 525 -30.29 -13.29 -16.96
C PHE A 525 -30.24 -12.78 -15.52
N GLY A 526 -31.03 -11.77 -15.15
CA GLY A 526 -31.05 -11.22 -13.79
C GLY A 526 -29.75 -10.53 -13.37
N GLY A 527 -28.90 -10.14 -14.34
CA GLY A 527 -27.63 -9.47 -14.09
C GLY A 527 -27.80 -7.99 -13.78
N SER A 528 -26.88 -7.41 -13.01
CA SER A 528 -26.75 -5.97 -12.80
C SER A 528 -25.55 -5.41 -13.58
N VAL A 529 -25.68 -4.19 -14.08
CA VAL A 529 -24.55 -3.49 -14.72
C VAL A 529 -23.66 -2.91 -13.62
N ASN A 530 -22.36 -3.20 -13.69
CA ASN A 530 -21.37 -2.60 -12.81
C ASN A 530 -21.07 -1.16 -13.28
N GLN A 531 -21.64 -0.18 -12.59
CA GLN A 531 -21.53 1.24 -12.93
C GLN A 531 -20.07 1.73 -12.93
N ASP A 532 -19.22 1.18 -12.04
CA ASP A 532 -17.80 1.56 -11.92
C ASP A 532 -16.95 1.13 -13.13
N SER A 533 -17.49 0.26 -14.01
CA SER A 533 -16.81 -0.22 -15.21
C SER A 533 -17.11 0.59 -16.47
N ILE A 534 -18.05 1.54 -16.38
CA ILE A 534 -18.48 2.37 -17.51
C ILE A 534 -17.45 3.47 -17.74
N ARG A 535 -16.86 3.49 -18.94
CA ARG A 535 -15.92 4.53 -19.36
C ARG A 535 -16.42 5.22 -20.62
N PRO A 536 -16.40 6.56 -20.70
CA PRO A 536 -16.69 7.29 -21.93
C PRO A 536 -15.67 6.92 -23.01
N ARG A 537 -16.11 6.82 -24.27
CA ARG A 537 -15.19 6.69 -25.42
C ARG A 537 -14.58 8.05 -25.72
N ASP A 538 -13.25 8.07 -25.87
CA ASP A 538 -12.45 9.27 -26.19
C ASP A 538 -12.79 9.89 -27.55
#